data_AF-A0A367LUR7-F1
#
_entry.id   AF-A0A367LUR7-F1
#
_cell.length_a   1.000
_cell.length_b   1.000
_cell.length_c   1.000
_cell.angle_alpha   90.00
_cell.angle_beta   90.00
_cell.angle_gamma   90.00
#
_symmetry.space_group_name_H-M   'P 1'
#
loop_
_entity.id
_entity.type
_entity.pdbx_description
1 polymer ?
#
loop_
_entity_poly.entity_id
_entity_poly.type
_entity_poly.pdbx_seq_one_letter_code
_entity_poly.pdbx_strand_id
1 'polypeptide(L)'
;ACSLDDKFQRELNFAVVDEVDSILIDEARTPLIISGQAEDSSELYIKINKLIPRLKRQVEEVEGKPTEEGHYSIDEKTRQVELN
;
A
#
# COMPACT_ATOMS: atom_id res chain seq x y z
N ALA A 1 8.43 19.73 11.22
CA ALA A 1 8.99 18.81 12.22
C ALA A 1 8.54 19.26 13.59
N CYS A 2 7.98 18.38 14.41
CA CYS A 2 7.41 18.69 15.72
C CYS A 2 8.56 18.97 16.72
N SER A 3 8.56 20.13 17.39
CA SER A 3 9.60 20.48 18.37
C SER A 3 9.42 19.68 19.66
N LEU A 4 10.44 19.64 20.53
CA LEU A 4 10.31 18.94 21.83
C LEU A 4 9.27 19.59 22.74
N ASP A 5 9.04 20.90 22.57
CA ASP A 5 8.05 21.67 23.32
C ASP A 5 6.60 21.36 22.90
N ASP A 6 6.40 20.80 21.70
CA ASP A 6 5.10 20.40 21.18
C ASP A 6 4.67 18.99 21.63
N LYS A 7 5.53 18.27 22.37
CA LYS A 7 5.23 16.91 22.85
C LYS A 7 4.53 16.95 24.20
N PHE A 8 3.34 16.35 24.27
CA PHE A 8 2.60 16.18 25.53
C PHE A 8 3.19 15.10 26.45
N GLN A 9 3.86 14.11 25.87
CA GLN A 9 4.40 12.97 26.61
C GLN A 9 5.88 13.17 26.94
N ARG A 10 6.27 12.85 28.18
CA ARG A 10 7.67 12.79 28.65
C ARG A 10 8.28 11.42 28.35
N GLU A 11 9.49 11.17 28.87
CA GLU A 11 10.16 9.86 28.76
C GLU A 11 9.31 8.70 29.32
N LEU A 12 9.35 7.56 28.63
CA LEU A 12 8.63 6.34 28.99
C LEU A 12 9.45 5.54 30.01
N ASN A 13 9.02 5.53 31.28
CA ASN A 13 9.79 4.93 32.38
C ASN A 13 9.36 3.49 32.71
N PHE A 14 8.07 3.28 32.96
CA PHE A 14 7.50 1.97 33.30
C PHE A 14 6.00 2.00 33.05
N ALA A 15 5.42 0.88 32.61
CA ALA A 15 3.99 0.73 32.40
C ALA A 15 3.54 -0.64 32.94
N VAL A 16 2.40 -0.65 33.62
CA VAL A 16 1.69 -1.88 33.99
C VAL A 16 0.54 -2.03 33.01
N VAL A 17 0.49 -3.17 32.34
CA VAL A 17 -0.55 -3.49 31.37
C VAL A 17 -1.49 -4.48 32.03
N ASP A 18 -2.77 -4.11 32.11
CA ASP A 18 -3.84 -5.04 32.49
C ASP A 18 -4.31 -5.80 31.24
N GLU A 19 -4.80 -7.03 31.42
CA GLU A 19 -5.21 -7.92 30.31
C GLU A 19 -4.12 -8.10 29.23
N VAL A 20 -2.98 -8.68 29.63
CA VAL A 20 -1.75 -8.77 28.82
C VAL A 20 -1.97 -9.52 27.50
N ASP A 21 -2.84 -10.52 27.48
CA ASP A 21 -3.14 -11.33 26.31
C ASP A 21 -3.89 -10.53 25.23
N SER A 22 -4.93 -9.78 25.59
CA SER A 22 -5.68 -8.96 24.63
C SER A 22 -4.80 -7.84 24.04
N ILE A 23 -4.00 -7.16 24.86
CA ILE A 23 -3.17 -6.02 24.40
C ILE A 23 -1.94 -6.47 23.60
N LEU A 24 -1.16 -7.44 24.11
CA LEU A 24 0.11 -7.83 23.46
C LEU A 24 -0.03 -8.86 22.35
N ILE A 25 -1.17 -9.56 22.25
CA ILE A 25 -1.40 -10.57 21.20
C ILE A 25 -2.32 -10.02 20.13
N ASP A 26 -3.50 -9.54 20.51
CA ASP A 26 -4.55 -9.20 19.57
C ASP A 26 -4.38 -7.76 19.07
N GLU A 27 -4.31 -6.80 19.99
CA GLU A 27 -4.19 -5.39 19.62
C GLU A 27 -2.82 -5.03 19.06
N ALA A 28 -1.75 -5.71 19.47
CA ALA A 28 -0.40 -5.52 18.92
C ALA A 28 -0.30 -5.79 17.41
N ARG A 29 -1.25 -6.55 16.83
CA ARG A 29 -1.32 -6.78 15.38
C ARG A 29 -2.01 -5.66 14.61
N THR A 30 -2.71 -4.77 15.33
CA THR A 30 -3.38 -3.61 14.74
C THR A 30 -2.51 -2.38 14.99
N PRO A 31 -1.90 -1.78 13.96
CA PRO A 31 -1.04 -0.62 14.17
C PRO A 31 -1.88 0.58 14.67
N LEU A 32 -1.38 1.27 15.70
CA LEU A 32 -1.95 2.53 16.14
C LEU A 32 -1.61 3.63 15.12
N ILE A 33 -2.54 3.95 14.24
CA ILE A 33 -2.37 4.96 13.19
C ILE A 33 -3.22 6.18 13.52
N ILE A 34 -2.58 7.35 13.60
CA ILE A 34 -3.27 8.65 13.53
C ILE A 34 -3.21 9.09 12.08
N SER A 35 -4.25 8.79 11.30
CA SER A 35 -4.35 9.27 9.93
C SER A 35 -4.75 10.74 9.93
N GLY A 36 -3.89 11.58 9.35
CA GLY A 36 -4.29 12.91 8.93
C GLY A 36 -5.22 12.83 7.71
N GLN A 37 -5.86 13.96 7.37
CA GLN A 37 -6.52 14.05 6.06
C GLN A 37 -5.50 13.72 4.98
N ALA A 38 -5.87 12.86 4.04
CA ALA A 38 -5.05 12.60 2.88
C ALA A 38 -4.85 13.93 2.16
N GLU A 39 -3.60 14.34 1.94
CA GLU A 39 -3.31 15.46 1.05
C GLU A 39 -3.98 15.16 -0.30
N ASP A 40 -4.78 16.11 -0.79
CA ASP A 40 -5.64 16.00 -1.98
C ASP A 40 -4.87 15.47 -3.19
N SER A 41 -4.86 14.15 -3.35
CA SER A 41 -4.19 13.45 -4.45
C SER A 41 -5.16 13.13 -5.59
N SER A 42 -6.37 13.69 -5.56
CA SER A 42 -7.38 13.50 -6.61
C SER A 42 -6.84 13.84 -8.00
N GLU A 43 -6.00 14.87 -8.14
CA GLU A 43 -5.34 15.18 -9.41
C GLU A 43 -4.39 14.07 -9.88
N LEU A 44 -3.67 13.44 -8.96
CA LEU A 44 -2.76 12.33 -9.26
C LEU A 44 -3.57 11.12 -9.76
N TYR A 45 -4.68 10.79 -9.09
CA TYR A 45 -5.59 9.73 -9.53
C TYR A 45 -6.15 10.00 -10.93
N ILE A 46 -6.53 11.25 -11.23
CA ILE A 46 -7.02 11.63 -12.57
C ILE A 46 -5.92 11.48 -13.63
N LYS A 47 -4.67 11.87 -13.31
CA LYS A 47 -3.53 11.73 -14.23
C LYS A 47 -3.20 10.26 -14.49
N ILE A 48 -3.17 9.43 -13.45
CA ILE A 48 -2.91 7.99 -13.57
C ILE A 48 -4.02 7.31 -14.38
N ASN A 49 -5.29 7.63 -14.14
CA ASN A 49 -6.40 7.04 -14.89
C ASN A 49 -6.33 7.32 -16.41
N LYS A 50 -5.72 8.44 -16.82
CA LYS A 50 -5.46 8.73 -18.24
C LYS A 50 -4.30 7.89 -18.82
N LEU A 51 -3.41 7.39 -17.98
CA LEU A 51 -2.26 6.58 -18.39
C LEU A 51 -2.65 5.10 -18.56
N ILE A 52 -3.49 4.55 -17.68
CA ILE A 52 -3.87 3.12 -17.69
C ILE A 52 -4.31 2.59 -19.07
N PRO A 53 -5.19 3.28 -19.84
CA PRO A 53 -5.63 2.79 -21.16
C PRO A 53 -4.53 2.76 -22.23
N ARG A 54 -3.38 3.41 -21.98
CA ARG A 54 -2.23 3.43 -22.89
C ARG A 54 -1.27 2.27 -22.64
N LEU A 55 -1.41 1.56 -21.52
CA LEU A 55 -0.61 0.39 -21.21
C LEU A 55 -1.02 -0.77 -22.12
N LYS A 56 -0.04 -1.53 -22.58
CA LYS A 56 -0.24 -2.69 -23.46
C LYS A 56 -0.02 -3.97 -22.66
N ARG A 57 -0.96 -4.91 -22.73
CA ARG A 57 -0.82 -6.24 -22.14
C ARG A 57 0.28 -7.00 -22.88
N GLN A 58 1.19 -7.60 -22.13
CA GLN A 58 2.14 -8.57 -22.68
C GLN A 58 1.37 -9.82 -23.11
N VAL A 59 1.55 -10.23 -24.36
CA VAL A 59 0.97 -11.46 -24.89
C VAL A 59 2.10 -12.47 -25.02
N GLU A 60 2.08 -13.49 -24.17
CA GLU A 60 2.96 -14.64 -24.30
C GLU A 60 2.53 -15.50 -25.50
N GLU A 61 3.52 -16.12 -26.15
CA GLU A 61 3.33 -16.91 -27.38
C GLU A 61 2.29 -18.03 -27.17
N VAL A 62 1.14 -17.92 -27.84
CA VAL A 62 0.25 -19.04 -28.10
C VAL A 62 0.10 -19.12 -29.62
N GLU A 63 0.63 -20.19 -30.21
CA GLU A 63 0.51 -20.54 -31.64
C GLU A 63 1.22 -19.60 -32.66
N GLY A 64 2.55 -19.47 -32.56
CA GLY A 64 3.41 -19.06 -33.69
C GLY A 64 3.38 -17.58 -34.08
N LYS A 65 3.08 -16.68 -33.13
CA LYS A 65 3.19 -15.22 -33.30
C LYS A 65 4.26 -14.67 -32.36
N PRO A 66 5.17 -13.78 -32.80
CA PRO A 66 6.30 -13.32 -31.99
C PRO A 66 5.85 -12.66 -30.68
N THR A 67 6.62 -12.87 -29.60
CA THR A 67 6.42 -12.24 -28.29
C THR A 67 6.40 -10.72 -28.40
N GLU A 68 5.28 -10.11 -28.03
CA GLU A 68 5.19 -8.65 -27.90
C GLU A 68 5.54 -8.25 -26.47
N GLU A 69 6.64 -7.50 -26.31
CA GLU A 69 6.98 -6.86 -25.03
C GLU A 69 5.86 -5.88 -24.64
N GLY A 70 5.19 -6.17 -23.53
CA GLY A 70 4.10 -5.37 -22.98
C GLY A 70 4.46 -4.78 -21.62
N HIS A 71 3.66 -3.83 -21.17
CA HIS A 71 3.84 -3.10 -19.91
C HIS A 71 3.32 -3.87 -18.69
N TYR A 72 2.44 -4.86 -18.88
CA TYR A 72 1.86 -5.64 -17.79
C TYR A 72 1.41 -7.03 -18.24
N SER A 73 1.47 -8.01 -17.35
CA SER A 73 0.94 -9.37 -17.55
C SER A 73 -0.30 -9.60 -16.66
N ILE A 74 -1.18 -10.52 -17.06
CA ILE A 74 -2.37 -10.88 -16.27
C ILE A 74 -2.37 -12.39 -16.06
N ASP A 75 -2.35 -12.82 -14.80
CA ASP A 75 -2.63 -14.19 -14.42
C ASP A 75 -4.12 -14.32 -14.07
N GLU A 76 -4.90 -14.86 -15.01
CA GLU A 76 -6.34 -15.05 -14.84
C GLU A 76 -6.70 -16.16 -13.83
N LYS A 77 -5.75 -17.06 -13.51
CA LYS A 77 -5.97 -18.12 -12.52
C LYS A 77 -5.97 -17.57 -11.10
N THR A 78 -5.07 -16.64 -10.81
CA THR A 78 -4.95 -15.98 -9.50
C THR A 78 -5.62 -14.60 -9.46
N ARG A 79 -6.11 -14.10 -10.61
CA ARG A 79 -6.65 -12.74 -10.80
C ARG A 79 -5.65 -11.66 -10.39
N GLN A 80 -4.37 -11.90 -10.65
CA GLN A 80 -3.28 -10.96 -10.37
C GLN A 80 -2.82 -10.26 -11.65
N VAL A 81 -2.30 -9.05 -11.49
CA VAL A 81 -1.71 -8.23 -12.56
C VAL A 81 -0.31 -7.85 -12.12
N GLU A 82 0.68 -8.14 -12.95
CA GLU A 82 2.09 -7.81 -12.71
C GLU A 82 2.51 -6.71 -13.70
N LEU A 83 3.25 -5.72 -13.21
CA LEU A 83 3.82 -4.63 -14.02
C LEU A 83 5.27 -4.99 -14.33
N ASN A 84 5.65 -4.89 -15.61
CA ASN A 84 6.98 -5.26 -16.10
C ASN A 84 7.93 -4.06 -16.18
#